data_AF-A0A7V9Q9I7-F1
#
_entry.id   AF-A0A7V9Q9I7-F1
#
_cell.length_a   1.000
_cell.length_b   1.000
_cell.length_c   1.000
_cell.angle_alpha   90.00
_cell.angle_beta   90.00
_cell.angle_gamma   90.00
#
_symmetry.space_group_name_H-M   'P 1'
#
loop_
_entity.id
_entity.type
_entity.pdbx_description
1 polymer ?
#
loop_
_entity_poly.entity_id
_entity_poly.type
_entity_poly.pdbx_seq_one_letter_code
_entity_poly.pdbx_strand_id
1 'polypeptide(L)' 'ALLEHVHATEVVSHAFEQRLALDQSVDALSALVKSGANSERQVADDKPPFVHQADKTGRNDPCPCGSGKKFKKCHGKGD' A
#
# COMPACT_ATOMS: atom_id res chain seq x y z
N ALA A 1 11.41 -6.00 45.91
CA ALA A 1 10.20 -5.92 46.76
C ALA A 1 9.37 -4.66 46.49
N LEU A 2 9.60 -3.50 47.15
CA LEU A 2 8.76 -2.31 46.95
C LEU A 2 8.96 -1.69 45.56
N LEU A 3 10.21 -1.51 45.11
CA LEU A 3 10.51 -0.94 43.80
C LEU A 3 9.93 -1.79 42.64
N GLU A 4 10.03 -3.11 42.75
CA GLU A 4 9.45 -4.04 41.78
C GLU A 4 7.92 -4.03 41.81
N HIS A 5 7.31 -3.86 42.99
CA HIS A 5 5.87 -3.72 43.12
C HIS A 5 5.38 -2.42 42.45
N VAL A 6 6.09 -1.31 42.68
CA VAL A 6 5.81 -0.01 42.03
C VAL A 6 5.92 -0.13 40.51
N HIS A 7 7.02 -0.68 40.00
CA HIS A 7 7.18 -0.92 38.56
C HIS A 7 6.08 -1.81 37.99
N ALA A 8 5.69 -2.89 38.69
CA ALA A 8 4.60 -3.75 38.23
C ALA A 8 3.24 -3.03 38.22
N THR A 9 2.97 -2.16 39.21
CA THR A 9 1.74 -1.36 39.25
C THR A 9 1.73 -0.21 38.23
N GLU A 10 2.87 0.43 37.97
CA GLU A 10 3.01 1.51 36.97
C GLU A 10 2.80 0.99 35.55
N VAL A 11 3.22 -0.24 35.25
CA VAL A 11 2.95 -0.90 33.96
C VAL A 11 1.45 -1.11 33.76
N VAL A 12 0.70 -1.41 34.82
CA VAL A 12 -0.76 -1.61 34.76
C VAL A 12 -1.50 -0.28 34.53
N SER A 13 -1.11 0.80 35.23
CA SER A 13 -1.72 2.12 35.00
C SER A 13 -1.37 2.68 33.64
N HIS A 14 -0.11 2.55 33.20
CA HIS A 14 0.31 3.02 31.88
C HIS A 14 -0.40 2.25 30.75
N ALA A 15 -0.53 0.93 30.87
CA ALA A 15 -1.26 0.13 29.89
C ALA A 15 -2.75 0.50 29.82
N PHE A 16 -3.36 0.85 30.95
CA PHE A 16 -4.74 1.33 31.00
C PHE A 16 -4.91 2.68 30.30
N GLU A 17 -4.02 3.64 30.58
CA GLU A 17 -4.05 4.96 29.94
C GLU A 17 -3.82 4.88 28.42
N GLN A 18 -2.86 4.05 27.98
CA GLN A 18 -2.62 3.79 26.55
C GLN A 18 -3.84 3.16 25.89
N ARG A 19 -4.48 2.19 26.54
CA ARG A 19 -5.67 1.55 26.00
C ARG A 19 -6.82 2.55 25.86
N LEU A 20 -7.06 3.38 26.86
CA LEU A 20 -8.11 4.41 26.82
C LEU A 20 -7.86 5.44 25.71
N ALA A 21 -6.60 5.89 25.55
CA ALA A 21 -6.22 6.84 24.51
C ALA A 21 -6.37 6.23 23.09
N LEU A 22 -6.03 4.95 22.92
CA LEU A 22 -6.14 4.28 21.63
C LEU A 22 -7.59 3.98 21.26
N ASP A 23 -8.45 3.61 22.22
CA ASP A 23 -9.86 3.29 21.98
C ASP A 23 -10.62 4.47 21.32
N GLN A 24 -10.25 5.71 21.66
CA GLN A 24 -10.82 6.91 21.04
C GLN A 24 -10.38 7.10 19.57
N SER A 25 -9.22 6.55 19.20
CA SER A 25 -8.61 6.73 17.88
C SER A 25 -8.88 5.59 16.90
N VAL A 26 -9.18 4.39 17.40
CA VAL A 26 -9.41 3.20 16.56
C VAL A 26 -10.67 3.30 15.72
N ASP A 27 -11.74 3.93 16.20
CA ASP A 27 -12.97 4.12 15.43
C ASP A 27 -12.76 5.08 14.26
N ALA A 28 -12.06 6.20 14.50
CA ALA A 28 -11.72 7.17 13.47
C ALA A 28 -10.80 6.55 12.41
N LEU A 29 -9.79 5.79 12.83
CA LEU A 29 -8.92 5.01 11.92
C LEU A 29 -9.69 3.95 11.15
N SER A 30 -10.57 3.21 11.82
CA SER A 30 -11.41 2.18 11.19
C SER A 30 -12.32 2.78 10.12
N ALA A 31 -12.94 3.93 10.42
CA ALA A 31 -13.77 4.66 9.47
C ALA A 31 -12.94 5.15 8.27
N LEU A 32 -11.75 5.69 8.51
CA LEU A 32 -10.84 6.13 7.44
C LEU A 32 -10.45 4.97 6.51
N VAL A 33 -10.03 3.83 7.07
CA VAL A 33 -9.67 2.63 6.28
C VAL A 33 -10.87 2.10 5.50
N LYS A 34 -12.05 1.99 6.14
CA LYS A 34 -13.28 1.52 5.48
C LYS A 34 -13.74 2.46 4.37
N SER A 35 -13.55 3.76 4.53
CA SER A 35 -13.93 4.75 3.53
C SER A 35 -13.06 4.69 2.27
N GLY A 36 -11.88 4.05 2.34
CA GLY A 36 -10.92 4.07 1.24
C GLY A 36 -10.43 5.47 0.87
N ALA A 37 -10.67 6.46 1.73
CA ALA A 37 -10.27 7.85 1.53
C ALA A 37 -8.76 7.96 1.73
N ASN A 38 -8.03 7.77 0.64
CA ASN A 38 -6.63 8.15 0.57
C ASN A 38 -6.60 9.66 0.33
N SER A 39 -6.14 10.44 1.32
CA SER A 39 -6.00 11.89 1.15
C SER A 39 -5.10 12.16 -0.06
N GLU A 40 -5.68 12.86 -1.03
CA GLU A 40 -5.01 13.57 -2.10
C GLU A 40 -4.34 12.70 -3.19
N ARG A 41 -5.17 12.13 -4.08
CA ARG A 41 -4.89 12.39 -5.51
C ARG A 41 -5.18 13.86 -5.74
N GLN A 42 -4.16 14.69 -5.57
CA GLN A 42 -4.20 16.07 -6.05
C GLN A 42 -4.67 16.03 -7.50
N VAL A 43 -5.68 16.84 -7.77
CA VAL A 43 -6.35 16.98 -9.07
C VAL A 43 -5.28 17.02 -10.15
N ALA A 44 -5.43 16.09 -11.10
CA ALA A 44 -4.57 15.98 -12.26
C ALA A 44 -4.40 17.37 -12.87
N ASP A 45 -3.14 17.79 -13.00
CA ASP A 45 -2.71 18.81 -13.95
C ASP A 45 -3.47 18.55 -15.26
N ASP A 46 -4.14 19.58 -15.82
CA ASP A 46 -4.96 19.54 -17.06
C ASP A 46 -4.12 19.21 -18.32
N LYS A 47 -3.00 18.50 -18.17
CA LYS A 47 -2.28 17.90 -19.27
C LYS A 47 -3.06 16.70 -19.77
N PRO A 48 -3.31 16.60 -21.09
CA PRO A 48 -3.81 15.36 -21.65
C PRO A 48 -2.87 14.21 -21.29
N PRO A 49 -3.39 13.01 -21.01
CA PRO A 49 -2.56 11.86 -20.69
C PRO A 49 -1.59 11.60 -21.84
N PHE A 50 -0.32 11.35 -21.52
CA PHE A 50 0.67 10.97 -22.52
C PHE A 50 0.25 9.64 -23.17
N VAL A 51 -0.04 9.68 -24.48
CA VAL A 51 -0.35 8.49 -25.28
C VAL A 51 0.94 8.00 -25.93
N HIS A 52 1.36 6.78 -25.61
CA HIS A 52 2.44 6.14 -26.36
C HIS A 52 1.99 5.88 -27.79
N GLN A 53 2.69 6.45 -28.77
CA GLN A 53 2.39 6.21 -30.20
C GLN A 53 2.82 4.82 -30.68
N ALA A 54 3.72 4.14 -29.95
CA ALA A 54 4.21 2.82 -30.31
C ALA A 54 3.24 1.73 -29.84
N ASP A 55 2.94 0.79 -30.72
CA ASP A 55 2.24 -0.45 -30.38
C ASP A 55 3.05 -1.22 -29.32
N LYS A 56 2.46 -1.40 -28.14
CA LYS A 56 3.07 -2.22 -27.09
C LYS A 56 2.89 -3.68 -27.45
N THR A 57 3.98 -4.41 -27.67
CA THR A 57 3.93 -5.87 -27.79
C THR A 57 3.41 -6.46 -26.48
N GLY A 58 2.23 -7.08 -26.51
CA GLY A 58 1.65 -7.74 -25.36
C GLY A 58 2.49 -8.94 -24.93
N ARG A 59 2.51 -9.22 -23.63
CA ARG A 59 3.29 -10.33 -23.03
C ARG A 59 2.98 -11.70 -23.67
N ASN A 60 1.80 -11.90 -24.25
CA ASN A 60 1.40 -13.14 -24.92
C ASN A 60 1.49 -13.10 -26.45
N ASP A 61 1.77 -11.94 -27.06
CA ASP A 61 1.81 -11.77 -28.51
C ASP A 61 3.04 -12.46 -29.12
N PRO A 62 3.04 -12.74 -30.44
CA PRO A 62 4.22 -13.22 -31.14
C PRO A 62 5.41 -12.29 -30.92
N CYS A 63 6.57 -12.87 -30.59
CA CYS A 63 7.77 -12.09 -30.34
C CYS A 63 8.28 -11.45 -31.66
N PRO A 64 8.58 -10.14 -31.69
CA PRO A 64 8.96 -9.43 -32.91
C PRO A 64 10.31 -9.86 -33.51
N CYS A 65 11.07 -10.70 -32.82
CA CYS A 65 12.32 -11.28 -33.32
C CYS A 65 12.12 -12.42 -34.35
N GLY A 66 10.87 -12.77 -34.69
CA GLY A 66 10.57 -13.81 -35.67
C GLY A 66 10.74 -15.25 -35.15
N SER A 67 10.94 -15.45 -33.85
CA SER A 67 11.14 -16.79 -33.27
C SER A 67 9.89 -17.67 -33.22
N GLY A 68 8.70 -17.13 -33.51
CA GLY A 68 7.41 -17.80 -33.36
C GLY A 68 6.97 -18.03 -31.91
N LYS A 69 7.78 -17.63 -30.91
CA LYS A 69 7.47 -17.77 -29.48
C LYS A 69 6.64 -16.57 -28.99
N LYS A 70 5.85 -16.77 -27.92
CA LYS A 70 5.21 -15.66 -27.20
C LYS A 70 6.26 -14.72 -26.60
N PHE A 71 6.01 -13.40 -26.56
CA PHE A 71 6.96 -12.40 -26.05
C PHE A 71 7.53 -12.78 -24.67
N LYS A 72 6.67 -13.17 -23.71
CA LYS A 72 7.07 -13.62 -22.35
C LYS A 72 8.00 -14.83 -22.29
N LYS A 73 8.03 -15.63 -23.36
CA LYS A 73 8.87 -16.83 -23.46
C LYS A 73 10.14 -16.58 -24.27
N CYS A 74 10.36 -15.34 -24.71
CA CYS A 74 11.49 -14.93 -25.52
C CYS A 74 12.12 -13.65 -24.93
N HIS A 75 11.92 -12.50 -25.58
CA HIS A 75 12.53 -11.23 -25.15
C HIS A 75 11.86 -10.60 -23.93
N GLY A 76 10.60 -10.94 -23.63
CA GLY A 76 9.90 -10.51 -22.42
C GLY A 76 10.10 -11.43 -21.22
N LYS A 77 11.19 -12.20 -21.19
CA LYS A 77 11.46 -13.17 -20.13
C LYS A 77 12.16 -12.47 -18.98
N GLY A 78 11.38 -12.01 -18.01
CA GLY A 78 11.87 -11.24 -16.85
C GLY A 78 11.08 -9.96 -16.61
N ASP A 79 10.38 -9.51 -17.65
CA ASP A 79 9.31 -8.50 -17.58
C ASP A 79 7.96 -9.09 -17.13
#